data_AF-A0A5E4JJI6-F1
#
_entry.id   AF-A0A5E4JJI6-F1
#
_cell.length_a   1.000
_cell.length_b   1.000
_cell.length_c   1.000
_cell.angle_alpha   90.00
_cell.angle_beta   90.00
_cell.angle_gamma   90.00
#
_symmetry.space_group_name_H-M   'P 1'
#
loop_
_entity.id
_entity.type
_entity.pdbx_description
1 polymer ?
#
loop_
_entity_poly.entity_id
_entity_poly.type
_entity_poly.pdbx_seq_one_letter_code
_entity_poly.pdbx_strand_id
1 'polypeptide(L)'
;MLRENPLDAVMARMGPEDRMLFGKFAAPCVSTLVAEKRATEEYRLEFVRKISEGGVPGEDDLRRFPLAIAELSRTAKRMKDETMADSIRVYFLLDHNLLLDKQAAAEHMFGIVRDGKSDCKAYLGIVGRTGAGAANVETEFGRKTYSTAFVNGVKEGDMVIAHFGYVVEKLTAEGRARILEKVEAERKKLMSQ
;
A
#
# COMPACT_ATOMS: atom_id res chain seq x y z
N MET A 1 -30.03 -8.41 16.06
CA MET A 1 -29.02 -8.66 15.01
C MET A 1 -27.78 -7.88 15.37
N LEU A 2 -26.68 -8.56 15.71
CA LEU A 2 -25.39 -7.89 15.89
C LEU A 2 -24.93 -7.41 14.51
N ARG A 3 -24.67 -6.12 14.34
CA ARG A 3 -24.08 -5.61 13.09
C ARG A 3 -22.66 -6.17 13.02
N GLU A 4 -22.33 -6.90 11.95
CA GLU A 4 -20.98 -7.38 11.71
C GLU A 4 -19.98 -6.22 11.78
N ASN A 5 -18.83 -6.46 12.39
CA ASN A 5 -17.75 -5.50 12.42
C ASN A 5 -17.30 -5.23 10.97
N PRO A 6 -17.28 -3.96 10.51
CA PRO A 6 -16.88 -3.62 9.15
C PRO A 6 -15.47 -4.11 8.75
N LEU A 7 -14.59 -4.34 9.73
CA LEU A 7 -13.27 -4.93 9.52
C LEU A 7 -13.37 -6.41 9.12
N ASP A 8 -14.16 -7.18 9.85
CA ASP A 8 -14.32 -8.62 9.64
C ASP A 8 -14.93 -8.90 8.25
N ALA A 9 -15.92 -8.08 7.84
CA ALA A 9 -16.54 -8.19 6.52
C ALA A 9 -15.55 -7.96 5.35
N VAL A 10 -14.55 -7.09 5.51
CA VAL A 10 -13.53 -6.87 4.48
C VAL A 10 -12.51 -8.00 4.47
N MET A 11 -12.03 -8.42 5.64
CA MET A 11 -11.05 -9.50 5.74
C MET A 11 -11.61 -10.84 5.25
N ALA A 12 -12.91 -11.09 5.46
CA ALA A 12 -13.61 -12.26 4.94
C ALA A 12 -13.69 -12.28 3.40
N ARG A 13 -13.68 -11.10 2.76
CA ARG A 13 -13.65 -10.97 1.29
C ARG A 13 -12.26 -11.10 0.69
N MET A 14 -11.20 -11.04 1.49
CA MET A 14 -9.82 -11.15 1.01
C MET A 14 -9.40 -12.61 0.86
N GLY A 15 -9.22 -13.06 -0.39
CA GLY A 15 -8.56 -14.31 -0.68
C GLY A 15 -7.05 -14.26 -0.37
N PRO A 16 -6.33 -15.39 -0.46
CA PRO A 16 -4.89 -15.43 -0.19
C PRO A 16 -4.08 -14.43 -1.03
N GLU A 17 -4.44 -14.24 -2.30
CA GLU A 17 -3.78 -13.27 -3.18
C GLU A 17 -4.01 -11.82 -2.74
N ASP A 18 -5.23 -11.48 -2.32
CA ASP A 18 -5.56 -10.14 -1.81
C ASP A 18 -4.81 -9.85 -0.50
N ARG A 19 -4.74 -10.84 0.39
CA ARG A 19 -3.99 -10.74 1.66
C ARG A 19 -2.51 -10.55 1.40
N MET A 20 -1.96 -11.28 0.43
CA MET A 20 -0.57 -11.13 0.03
C MET A 20 -0.31 -9.74 -0.56
N LEU A 21 -1.17 -9.26 -1.45
CA LEU A 21 -1.07 -7.91 -2.02
C LEU A 21 -1.13 -6.84 -0.92
N PHE A 22 -2.13 -6.91 -0.04
CA PHE A 22 -2.24 -6.03 1.12
C PHE A 22 -0.98 -6.10 1.99
N GLY A 23 -0.46 -7.30 2.26
CA GLY A 23 0.77 -7.52 3.03
C GLY A 23 1.99 -6.82 2.43
N LYS A 24 2.19 -6.88 1.11
CA LYS A 24 3.28 -6.17 0.43
C LYS A 24 3.16 -4.65 0.57
N PHE A 25 1.95 -4.12 0.48
CA PHE A 25 1.72 -2.69 0.76
C PHE A 25 1.86 -2.35 2.24
N ALA A 26 1.47 -3.23 3.16
CA ALA A 26 1.47 -2.95 4.60
C ALA A 26 2.83 -3.16 5.27
N ALA A 27 3.69 -4.04 4.73
CA ALA A 27 4.98 -4.38 5.31
C ALA A 27 5.88 -3.16 5.58
N PRO A 28 5.99 -2.17 4.68
CA PRO A 28 6.76 -0.98 4.98
C PRO A 28 6.17 -0.14 6.13
N CYS A 29 4.85 -0.14 6.31
CA CYS A 29 4.16 0.56 7.39
C CYS A 29 4.38 -0.09 8.77
N VAL A 30 4.91 -1.31 8.85
CA VAL A 30 5.20 -1.94 10.15
C VAL A 30 6.26 -1.14 10.92
N SER A 31 7.18 -0.49 10.22
CA SER A 31 8.16 0.43 10.83
C SER A 31 7.46 1.54 11.64
N THR A 32 6.35 2.08 11.13
CA THR A 32 5.52 3.06 11.85
C THR A 32 4.87 2.44 13.07
N LEU A 33 4.39 1.20 13.00
CA LEU A 33 3.84 0.49 14.17
C LEU A 33 4.89 0.30 15.26
N VAL A 34 6.14 0.01 14.89
CA VAL A 34 7.27 -0.10 15.84
C VAL A 34 7.60 1.25 16.45
N ALA A 35 7.71 2.31 15.65
CA ALA A 35 7.99 3.66 16.12
C ALA A 35 6.92 4.16 17.12
N GLU A 36 5.66 3.78 16.91
CA GLU A 36 4.54 4.10 17.80
C GLU A 36 4.37 3.10 18.96
N LYS A 37 5.29 2.15 19.14
CA LYS A 37 5.26 1.10 20.18
C LYS A 37 4.02 0.21 20.12
N ARG A 38 3.42 0.07 18.93
CA ARG A 38 2.27 -0.83 18.65
C ARG A 38 2.70 -2.20 18.12
N ALA A 39 3.97 -2.34 17.75
CA ALA A 39 4.60 -3.60 17.36
C ALA A 39 6.05 -3.64 17.86
N THR A 40 6.65 -4.83 17.88
CA THR A 40 8.08 -5.00 18.19
C THR A 40 8.91 -5.04 16.92
N GLU A 41 10.23 -4.82 17.06
CA GLU A 41 11.15 -4.90 15.92
C GLU A 41 11.25 -6.33 15.37
N GLU A 42 11.15 -7.34 16.25
CA GLU A 42 11.10 -8.75 15.86
C GLU A 42 9.89 -9.01 14.95
N TYR A 43 8.70 -8.50 15.31
CA TYR A 43 7.52 -8.61 14.46
C TYR A 43 7.73 -7.96 13.09
N ARG A 44 8.38 -6.79 13.05
CA ARG A 44 8.69 -6.11 11.78
C ARG A 44 9.55 -6.98 10.88
N LEU A 45 10.63 -7.55 11.43
CA LEU A 45 11.55 -8.41 10.69
C LEU A 45 10.86 -9.70 10.22
N GLU A 46 10.07 -10.34 11.09
CA GLU A 46 9.32 -11.54 10.76
C GLU A 46 8.28 -11.28 9.67
N PHE A 47 7.53 -10.18 9.76
CA PHE A 47 6.52 -9.83 8.78
C PHE A 47 7.14 -9.52 7.42
N VAL A 48 8.20 -8.71 7.38
CA VAL A 48 8.91 -8.40 6.12
C VAL A 48 9.50 -9.67 5.51
N ARG A 49 10.11 -10.55 6.31
CA ARG A 49 10.63 -11.84 5.84
C ARG A 49 9.51 -12.69 5.26
N LYS A 50 8.41 -12.86 6.00
CA LYS A 50 7.22 -13.63 5.58
C LYS A 50 6.73 -13.17 4.21
N ILE A 51 6.56 -11.86 4.00
CA ILE A 51 6.12 -11.31 2.71
C ILE A 51 7.16 -11.53 1.61
N SER A 52 8.44 -11.35 1.91
CA SER A 52 9.53 -11.52 0.92
C SER A 52 9.64 -12.98 0.45
N GLU A 53 9.33 -13.93 1.33
CA GLU A 53 9.35 -15.37 1.05
C GLU A 53 8.05 -15.89 0.41
N GLY A 54 7.09 -15.02 0.09
CA GLY A 54 5.82 -15.43 -0.52
C GLY A 54 4.74 -15.86 0.49
N GLY A 55 4.98 -15.69 1.79
CA GLY A 55 4.06 -16.07 2.85
C GLY A 55 2.83 -15.16 2.96
N VAL A 56 1.66 -15.76 3.05
CA VAL A 56 0.37 -15.03 3.12
C VAL A 56 0.09 -14.57 4.56
N PRO A 57 -0.21 -13.28 4.79
CA PRO A 57 -0.64 -12.77 6.09
C PRO A 57 -1.85 -13.51 6.67
N GLY A 58 -1.77 -13.83 7.96
CA GLY A 58 -2.89 -14.38 8.71
C GLY A 58 -3.89 -13.30 9.10
N GLU A 59 -5.00 -13.68 9.70
CA GLU A 59 -5.99 -12.70 10.19
C GLU A 59 -5.40 -11.79 11.28
N ASP A 60 -4.61 -12.36 12.20
CA ASP A 60 -3.93 -11.61 13.25
C ASP A 60 -2.95 -10.56 12.69
N ASP A 61 -2.31 -10.86 11.56
CA ASP A 61 -1.46 -9.88 10.86
C ASP A 61 -2.30 -8.71 10.35
N LEU A 62 -3.45 -8.99 9.71
CA LEU A 62 -4.33 -7.94 9.18
C LEU A 62 -4.92 -7.07 10.29
N ARG A 63 -5.28 -7.69 11.43
CA ARG A 63 -5.84 -7.00 12.60
C ARG A 63 -4.88 -5.98 13.24
N ARG A 64 -3.57 -6.07 12.97
CA ARG A 64 -2.59 -5.05 13.39
C ARG A 64 -2.68 -3.75 12.60
N PHE A 65 -3.41 -3.73 11.49
CA PHE A 65 -3.63 -2.55 10.64
C PHE A 65 -5.09 -2.08 10.63
N PRO A 66 -5.73 -1.83 11.79
CA PRO A 66 -7.16 -1.59 11.87
C PRO A 66 -7.60 -0.35 11.07
N LEU A 67 -6.77 0.71 11.06
CA LEU A 67 -7.06 1.91 10.28
C LEU A 67 -7.01 1.63 8.78
N ALA A 68 -5.98 0.92 8.30
CA ALA A 68 -5.86 0.61 6.87
C ALA A 68 -7.01 -0.28 6.39
N ILE A 69 -7.41 -1.28 7.18
CA ILE A 69 -8.56 -2.14 6.85
C ILE A 69 -9.87 -1.33 6.89
N ALA A 70 -10.03 -0.39 7.82
CA ALA A 70 -11.20 0.48 7.87
C ALA A 70 -11.32 1.39 6.64
N GLU A 71 -10.22 2.01 6.21
CA GLU A 71 -10.19 2.87 5.02
C GLU A 71 -10.33 2.06 3.72
N LEU A 72 -9.74 0.88 3.66
CA LEU A 72 -9.97 -0.07 2.57
C LEU A 72 -11.44 -0.51 2.49
N SER A 73 -12.12 -0.70 3.64
CA SER A 73 -13.56 -0.95 3.68
C SER A 73 -14.36 0.17 3.02
N ARG A 74 -13.99 1.42 3.29
CA ARG A 74 -14.62 2.59 2.67
C ARG A 74 -14.35 2.62 1.16
N THR A 75 -13.11 2.38 0.76
CA THR A 75 -12.70 2.32 -0.65
C THR A 75 -13.52 1.26 -1.40
N ALA A 76 -13.54 0.03 -0.91
CA ALA A 76 -14.26 -1.08 -1.53
C ALA A 76 -15.77 -0.84 -1.60
N LYS A 77 -16.36 -0.14 -0.61
CA LYS A 77 -17.78 0.25 -0.64
C LYS A 77 -18.08 1.31 -1.69
N ARG A 78 -17.18 2.28 -1.92
CA ARG A 78 -17.36 3.31 -2.95
C ARG A 78 -17.19 2.73 -4.35
N MET A 79 -16.21 1.83 -4.51
CA MET A 79 -15.85 1.31 -5.82
C MET A 79 -16.93 0.43 -6.43
N LYS A 80 -17.71 -0.32 -5.62
CA LYS A 80 -18.85 -1.20 -6.01
C LYS A 80 -18.56 -2.16 -7.17
N ASP A 81 -18.82 -3.45 -7.00
CA ASP A 81 -18.60 -4.49 -8.04
C ASP A 81 -17.13 -4.70 -8.47
N GLU A 82 -16.20 -4.01 -7.83
CA GLU A 82 -14.77 -4.13 -8.09
C GLU A 82 -14.10 -5.23 -7.26
N THR A 83 -13.02 -5.78 -7.80
CA THR A 83 -12.22 -6.80 -7.09
C THR A 83 -11.58 -6.20 -5.83
N MET A 84 -11.33 -7.05 -4.84
CA MET A 84 -10.64 -6.62 -3.62
C MET A 84 -9.20 -6.16 -3.95
N ALA A 85 -8.50 -6.85 -4.84
CA ALA A 85 -7.20 -6.43 -5.34
C ALA A 85 -7.20 -5.01 -5.93
N ASP A 86 -8.19 -4.67 -6.78
CA ASP A 86 -8.30 -3.31 -7.33
C ASP A 86 -8.64 -2.30 -6.22
N SER A 87 -9.49 -2.67 -5.25
CA SER A 87 -9.78 -1.82 -4.08
C SER A 87 -8.53 -1.55 -3.23
N ILE A 88 -7.66 -2.56 -3.03
CA ILE A 88 -6.38 -2.42 -2.32
C ILE A 88 -5.46 -1.44 -3.07
N ARG A 89 -5.30 -1.62 -4.38
CA ARG A 89 -4.45 -0.74 -5.19
C ARG A 89 -4.95 0.71 -5.17
N VAL A 90 -6.25 0.92 -5.36
CA VAL A 90 -6.84 2.28 -5.31
C VAL A 90 -6.68 2.88 -3.93
N TYR A 91 -6.93 2.12 -2.86
CA TYR A 91 -6.72 2.59 -1.50
C TYR A 91 -5.29 3.10 -1.30
N PHE A 92 -4.27 2.31 -1.63
CA PHE A 92 -2.88 2.72 -1.43
C PHE A 92 -2.41 3.84 -2.37
N LEU A 93 -2.85 3.85 -3.63
CA LEU A 93 -2.44 4.88 -4.60
C LEU A 93 -3.18 6.22 -4.44
N LEU A 94 -4.36 6.22 -3.82
CA LEU A 94 -5.20 7.41 -3.70
C LEU A 94 -5.54 7.73 -2.25
N ASP A 95 -6.43 6.97 -1.62
CA ASP A 95 -7.01 7.32 -0.32
C ASP A 95 -5.94 7.39 0.78
N HIS A 96 -5.00 6.45 0.78
CA HIS A 96 -3.87 6.42 1.68
C HIS A 96 -2.98 7.67 1.52
N ASN A 97 -2.62 8.00 0.29
CA ASN A 97 -1.81 9.18 -0.02
C ASN A 97 -2.54 10.47 0.42
N LEU A 98 -3.84 10.59 0.16
CA LEU A 98 -4.66 11.73 0.59
C LEU A 98 -4.76 11.86 2.12
N LEU A 99 -4.87 10.74 2.83
CA LEU A 99 -4.88 10.73 4.29
C LEU A 99 -3.54 11.21 4.86
N LEU A 100 -2.43 10.75 4.29
CA LEU A 100 -1.09 11.21 4.66
C LEU A 100 -0.92 12.70 4.40
N ASP A 101 -1.42 13.21 3.26
CA ASP A 101 -1.39 14.64 2.93
C ASP A 101 -2.20 15.48 3.93
N LYS A 102 -3.42 15.05 4.26
CA LYS A 102 -4.25 15.72 5.27
C LYS A 102 -3.59 15.73 6.64
N GLN A 103 -2.97 14.61 7.03
CA GLN A 103 -2.27 14.52 8.30
C GLN A 103 -1.05 15.44 8.35
N ALA A 104 -0.23 15.46 7.29
CA ALA A 104 0.94 16.33 7.20
C ALA A 104 0.53 17.81 7.24
N ALA A 105 -0.53 18.19 6.53
CA ALA A 105 -1.06 19.55 6.55
C ALA A 105 -1.55 19.95 7.96
N ALA A 106 -2.29 19.07 8.64
CA ALA A 106 -2.75 19.32 10.00
C ALA A 106 -1.57 19.47 10.98
N GLU A 107 -0.58 18.58 10.92
CA GLU A 107 0.61 18.65 11.79
C GLU A 107 1.40 19.94 11.57
N HIS A 108 1.56 20.38 10.32
CA HIS A 108 2.18 21.66 9.99
C HIS A 108 1.42 22.84 10.61
N MET A 109 0.07 22.83 10.57
CA MET A 109 -0.75 23.87 11.21
C MET A 109 -0.55 23.95 12.73
N PHE A 110 -0.19 22.84 13.38
CA PHE A 110 0.06 22.79 14.82
C PHE A 110 1.57 22.86 15.19
N GLY A 111 2.45 23.13 14.22
CA GLY A 111 3.90 23.21 14.45
C GLY A 111 4.55 21.87 14.82
N ILE A 112 3.89 20.75 14.52
CA ILE A 112 4.41 19.40 14.77
C ILE A 112 5.19 18.97 13.52
N VAL A 113 6.50 18.78 13.66
CA VAL A 113 7.33 18.19 12.60
C VAL A 113 7.59 16.73 12.94
N ARG A 114 6.99 15.81 12.18
CA ARG A 114 7.31 14.38 12.23
C ARG A 114 7.96 13.98 10.92
N ASP A 115 9.26 13.68 10.98
CA ASP A 115 10.01 13.21 9.82
C ASP A 115 9.53 11.81 9.37
N GLY A 116 9.57 11.55 8.06
CA GLY A 116 9.44 10.19 7.49
C GLY A 116 8.05 9.73 7.04
N LYS A 117 6.97 10.53 7.20
CA LYS A 117 5.62 10.11 6.76
C LYS A 117 5.40 10.16 5.24
N SER A 118 6.08 11.07 4.55
CA SER A 118 6.03 11.18 3.08
C SER A 118 6.52 9.91 2.38
N ASP A 119 7.33 9.11 3.06
CA ASP A 119 7.85 7.88 2.50
C ASP A 119 6.79 6.78 2.45
N CYS A 120 5.70 6.87 3.25
CA CYS A 120 4.60 5.90 3.28
C CYS A 120 3.63 6.06 2.12
N LYS A 121 3.93 6.90 1.14
CA LYS A 121 3.09 7.04 -0.05
C LYS A 121 3.42 5.97 -1.09
N ALA A 122 2.38 5.47 -1.76
CA ALA A 122 2.52 4.52 -2.85
C ALA A 122 2.41 5.23 -4.20
N TYR A 123 3.26 4.84 -5.15
CA TYR A 123 3.35 5.48 -6.46
C TYR A 123 3.53 4.48 -7.58
N LEU A 124 3.01 4.82 -8.75
CA LEU A 124 3.37 4.16 -9.99
C LEU A 124 4.76 4.65 -10.43
N GLY A 125 5.55 3.74 -10.97
CA GLY A 125 6.86 4.08 -11.50
C GLY A 125 7.33 3.15 -12.60
N ILE A 126 8.42 3.54 -13.24
CA ILE A 126 9.11 2.77 -14.28
C ILE A 126 10.47 2.36 -13.73
N VAL A 127 10.79 1.09 -13.87
CA VAL A 127 12.06 0.52 -13.42
C VAL A 127 13.16 0.93 -14.40
N GLY A 128 14.20 1.58 -13.88
CA GLY A 128 15.47 1.81 -14.57
C GLY A 128 16.46 0.68 -14.29
N ARG A 129 17.71 1.02 -13.97
CA ARG A 129 18.75 0.03 -13.66
C ARG A 129 18.38 -0.84 -12.45
N THR A 130 18.62 -2.14 -12.57
CA THR A 130 18.44 -3.13 -11.50
C THR A 130 19.79 -3.73 -11.09
N GLY A 131 19.90 -4.18 -9.84
CA GLY A 131 21.10 -4.84 -9.32
C GLY A 131 20.98 -5.19 -7.83
N ALA A 132 21.62 -6.29 -7.41
CA ALA A 132 21.72 -6.73 -6.01
C ALA A 132 20.39 -6.75 -5.21
N GLY A 133 19.28 -7.15 -5.84
CA GLY A 133 17.96 -7.18 -5.18
C GLY A 133 17.33 -5.80 -4.99
N ALA A 134 17.78 -4.80 -5.75
CA ALA A 134 17.24 -3.46 -5.78
C ALA A 134 17.03 -2.98 -7.23
N ALA A 135 16.15 -1.99 -7.36
CA ALA A 135 15.82 -1.34 -8.62
C ALA A 135 15.74 0.17 -8.41
N ASN A 136 16.30 0.95 -9.34
CA ASN A 136 16.00 2.37 -9.42
C ASN A 136 14.63 2.52 -10.07
N VAL A 137 13.70 3.16 -9.39
CA VAL A 137 12.35 3.40 -9.91
C VAL A 137 12.16 4.91 -10.09
N GLU A 138 11.76 5.29 -11.28
CA GLU A 138 11.39 6.65 -11.62
C GLU A 138 9.89 6.83 -11.39
N THR A 139 9.54 7.74 -10.48
CA THR A 139 8.17 8.13 -10.15
C THR A 139 7.98 9.62 -10.47
N GLU A 140 6.76 10.14 -10.30
CA GLU A 140 6.50 11.58 -10.46
C GLU A 140 7.31 12.48 -9.52
N PHE A 141 7.86 11.92 -8.42
CA PHE A 141 8.71 12.63 -7.45
C PHE A 141 10.22 12.44 -7.71
N GLY A 142 10.56 11.85 -8.86
CA GLY A 142 11.94 11.58 -9.26
C GLY A 142 12.35 10.12 -9.05
N ARG A 143 13.67 9.90 -9.12
CA ARG A 143 14.28 8.57 -9.11
C ARG A 143 14.77 8.22 -7.70
N LYS A 144 14.35 7.07 -7.19
CA LYS A 144 14.82 6.50 -5.91
C LYS A 144 15.14 5.02 -6.07
N THR A 145 15.97 4.47 -5.18
CA THR A 145 16.28 3.04 -5.13
C THR A 145 15.29 2.33 -4.22
N TYR A 146 14.72 1.22 -4.71
CA TYR A 146 13.75 0.39 -4.00
C TYR A 146 14.24 -1.06 -3.97
N SER A 147 14.03 -1.74 -2.86
CA SER A 147 14.21 -3.18 -2.73
C SER A 147 13.20 -3.92 -3.59
N THR A 148 13.63 -4.98 -4.28
CA THR A 148 12.76 -5.87 -5.05
C THR A 148 12.37 -7.11 -4.25
N ALA A 149 12.58 -7.13 -2.93
CA ALA A 149 12.37 -8.31 -2.09
C ALA A 149 10.94 -8.89 -2.16
N PHE A 150 9.93 -8.08 -2.49
CA PHE A 150 8.54 -8.55 -2.58
C PHE A 150 8.12 -8.99 -3.99
N VAL A 151 8.94 -8.73 -5.02
CA VAL A 151 8.59 -8.98 -6.42
C VAL A 151 9.80 -9.56 -7.15
N ASN A 152 9.65 -10.81 -7.59
CA ASN A 152 10.67 -11.50 -8.37
C ASN A 152 10.70 -11.02 -9.82
N GLY A 153 11.89 -11.07 -10.44
CA GLY A 153 12.05 -10.82 -11.88
C GLY A 153 11.69 -9.39 -12.30
N VAL A 154 12.00 -8.40 -11.47
CA VAL A 154 11.92 -6.98 -11.83
C VAL A 154 13.08 -6.65 -12.77
N LYS A 155 12.77 -6.08 -13.94
CA LYS A 155 13.75 -5.69 -14.97
C LYS A 155 13.53 -4.25 -15.43
N GLU A 156 14.56 -3.69 -16.06
CA GLU A 156 14.49 -2.36 -16.68
C GLU A 156 13.32 -2.27 -17.67
N GLY A 157 12.59 -1.16 -17.61
CA GLY A 157 11.37 -0.90 -18.38
C GLY A 157 10.09 -1.45 -17.76
N ASP A 158 10.16 -2.29 -16.72
CA ASP A 158 8.95 -2.78 -16.06
C ASP A 158 8.17 -1.62 -15.40
N MET A 159 6.84 -1.67 -15.52
CA MET A 159 5.93 -0.77 -14.81
C MET A 159 5.61 -1.38 -13.44
N VAL A 160 5.76 -0.60 -12.38
CA VAL A 160 5.63 -1.08 -11.00
C VAL A 160 4.83 -0.15 -10.12
N ILE A 161 4.35 -0.68 -9.00
CA ILE A 161 3.94 0.12 -7.84
C ILE A 161 5.05 0.03 -6.80
N ALA A 162 5.49 1.18 -6.31
CA ALA A 162 6.52 1.31 -5.28
C ALA A 162 5.94 1.97 -4.03
N HIS A 163 6.38 1.53 -2.85
CA HIS A 163 5.91 2.03 -1.56
C HIS A 163 7.02 1.88 -0.51
N PHE A 164 7.39 2.99 0.15
CA PHE A 164 8.38 3.10 1.24
C PHE A 164 9.59 2.14 1.06
N GLY A 165 10.41 2.38 0.04
CA GLY A 165 11.64 1.61 -0.17
C GLY A 165 11.46 0.21 -0.75
N TYR A 166 10.26 -0.25 -1.08
CA TYR A 166 10.01 -1.52 -1.76
C TYR A 166 9.27 -1.36 -3.09
N VAL A 167 9.58 -2.22 -4.05
CA VAL A 167 8.70 -2.55 -5.17
C VAL A 167 7.65 -3.54 -4.67
N VAL A 168 6.38 -3.15 -4.73
CA VAL A 168 5.25 -3.92 -4.18
C VAL A 168 4.61 -4.81 -5.24
N GLU A 169 4.52 -4.32 -6.47
CA GLU A 169 3.85 -5.02 -7.55
C GLU A 169 4.45 -4.66 -8.91
N LYS A 170 4.51 -5.64 -9.81
CA LYS A 170 4.76 -5.43 -11.24
C LYS A 170 3.45 -5.45 -12.01
N LEU A 171 3.27 -4.50 -12.91
CA LEU A 171 2.08 -4.31 -13.71
C LEU A 171 2.35 -4.61 -15.19
N THR A 172 1.37 -5.20 -15.86
CA THR A 172 1.33 -5.17 -17.33
C THR A 172 0.88 -3.79 -17.81
N ALA A 173 1.01 -3.52 -19.11
CA ALA A 173 0.52 -2.26 -19.69
C ALA A 173 -1.00 -2.10 -19.46
N GLU A 174 -1.76 -3.16 -19.68
CA GLU A 174 -3.21 -3.20 -19.47
C GLU A 174 -3.55 -3.03 -17.99
N GLY A 175 -2.81 -3.71 -17.11
CA GLY A 175 -2.97 -3.60 -15.66
C GLY A 175 -2.74 -2.17 -15.17
N ARG A 176 -1.69 -1.50 -15.67
CA ARG A 176 -1.40 -0.09 -15.36
C ARG A 176 -2.50 0.84 -15.86
N ALA A 177 -2.94 0.68 -17.11
CA ALA A 177 -4.00 1.52 -17.68
C ALA A 177 -5.30 1.37 -16.87
N ARG A 178 -5.69 0.13 -16.56
CA ARG A 178 -6.88 -0.18 -15.77
C ARG A 178 -6.83 0.46 -14.38
N ILE A 179 -5.71 0.35 -13.66
CA ILE A 179 -5.64 0.93 -12.31
C ILE A 179 -5.61 2.46 -12.34
N LEU A 180 -4.95 3.07 -13.33
CA LEU A 180 -4.95 4.52 -13.51
C LEU A 180 -6.36 5.05 -13.76
N GLU A 181 -7.13 4.38 -14.63
CA GLU A 181 -8.52 4.75 -14.91
C GLU A 181 -9.37 4.72 -13.62
N LYS A 182 -9.23 3.66 -12.81
CA LYS A 182 -9.96 3.54 -11.53
C LYS A 182 -9.54 4.60 -10.51
N VAL A 183 -8.23 4.85 -10.36
CA VAL A 183 -7.71 5.89 -9.47
C VAL A 183 -8.24 7.27 -9.88
N GLU A 184 -8.25 7.57 -11.17
CA GLU A 184 -8.74 8.86 -11.68
C GLU A 184 -10.26 9.00 -11.53
N ALA A 185 -11.02 7.94 -11.79
CA ALA A 185 -12.46 7.92 -11.58
C ALA A 185 -12.82 8.17 -10.10
N GLU A 186 -12.12 7.51 -9.17
CA GLU A 186 -12.32 7.73 -7.73
C GLU A 186 -11.87 9.13 -7.28
N ARG A 187 -10.75 9.63 -7.79
CA ARG A 187 -10.29 11.00 -7.51
C ARG A 187 -11.34 12.04 -7.88
N LYS A 188 -11.95 11.92 -9.07
CA LYS A 188 -13.02 12.82 -9.50
C LYS A 188 -14.23 12.80 -8.56
N LYS A 189 -14.66 11.62 -8.12
CA LYS A 189 -15.77 11.47 -7.16
C LYS A 189 -15.47 12.15 -5.82
N LEU A 190 -14.22 12.09 -5.35
CA LEU A 190 -13.81 12.73 -4.10
C LEU A 190 -13.72 14.25 -4.22
N MET A 191 -13.39 14.79 -5.39
CA MET A 191 -13.32 16.24 -5.61
C MET A 191 -14.68 16.89 -5.85
N SER A 192 -15.72 16.10 -6.15
CA SER A 192 -17.09 16.58 -6.36
C SER A 192 -17.96 16.62 -5.10
N GLN A 193 -17.40 16.25 -3.93
CA GLN A 193 -18.07 16.26 -2.63
C GLN A 193 -17.65 17.48 -1.81
#